data_AF-A0A418GHC9-F1
#
_entry.id   AF-A0A418GHC9-F1
#
_cell.length_a   1.000
_cell.length_b   1.000
_cell.length_c   1.000
_cell.angle_alpha   90.00
_cell.angle_beta   90.00
_cell.angle_gamma   90.00
#
_symmetry.space_group_name_H-M   'P 1'
#
loop_
_entity.id
_entity.type
_entity.pdbx_description
1 polymer ?
#
loop_
_entity_poly.entity_id
_entity_poly.type
_entity_poly.pdbx_seq_one_letter_code
_entity_poly.pdbx_strand_id
1 'polypeptide(L)'
;GYAIIQITGMHHGYWILLTSLFVCQPNYNATRHRLKLRIIGTLVGIAIGIPVLWFVPSLEGQLVLLVITGVLFFAFRNVQYAHATMFITLLVLLCFNLLGEGFEVALPRVIDTLIGCAIAWAAVSYIWPDWKFRNLPRMLERATEANCRYLDAILEQYHQGRDNRLAYRIARRDAHNRDAELASVVSNMSSEPNVTPQIREAAFRLLCLNHTFTSYISALGAHREQLTNPEILAFLDDAVCYVDDALHHQPADEERVNQALAGLKQRMQQLEPRADSKEPLVVQQVGLLIALLPEIGRLQRQITQVPQETPVSA
;
A
#
# COMPACT_ATOMS: atom_id res chain seq x y z
N GLY A 1 -8.52 -1.31 28.43
CA GLY A 1 -9.60 -0.30 28.42
C GLY A 1 -10.48 -0.45 29.63
N TYR A 2 -11.45 -1.36 29.59
CA TYR A 2 -12.43 -1.55 30.67
C TYR A 2 -11.80 -1.87 32.03
N ALA A 3 -10.81 -2.77 32.08
CA ALA A 3 -10.08 -3.07 33.31
C ALA A 3 -9.42 -1.85 33.95
N ILE A 4 -8.87 -0.91 33.16
CA ILE A 4 -8.26 0.32 33.68
C ILE A 4 -9.30 1.19 34.36
N ILE A 5 -10.49 1.35 33.74
CA ILE A 5 -11.59 2.14 34.31
C ILE A 5 -12.03 1.58 35.67
N GLN A 6 -12.15 0.25 35.78
CA GLN A 6 -12.57 -0.41 37.02
C GLN A 6 -11.52 -0.30 38.14
N ILE A 7 -10.23 -0.32 37.79
CA ILE A 7 -9.14 -0.24 38.77
C ILE A 7 -8.93 1.20 39.25
N THR A 8 -9.03 2.19 38.36
CA THR A 8 -8.71 3.59 38.69
C THR A 8 -9.90 4.39 39.18
N GLY A 9 -11.13 3.92 38.96
CA GLY A 9 -12.35 4.63 39.36
C GLY A 9 -12.52 6.00 38.68
N MET A 10 -11.88 6.23 37.53
CA MET A 10 -11.84 7.55 36.89
C MET A 10 -13.22 8.02 36.43
N HIS A 11 -13.60 9.22 36.87
CA HIS A 11 -14.72 9.95 36.30
C HIS A 11 -14.49 10.15 34.79
N HIS A 12 -15.49 9.77 33.98
CA HIS A 12 -15.47 9.79 32.51
C HIS A 12 -14.52 8.82 31.77
N GLY A 13 -14.00 7.78 32.44
CA GLY A 13 -13.08 6.80 31.82
C GLY A 13 -13.60 6.08 30.55
N TYR A 14 -14.90 6.16 30.23
CA TYR A 14 -15.46 5.67 28.97
C TYR A 14 -14.81 6.29 27.71
N TRP A 15 -14.20 7.48 27.82
CA TRP A 15 -13.43 8.09 26.73
C TRP A 15 -12.16 7.34 26.35
N ILE A 16 -11.57 6.59 27.28
CA ILE A 16 -10.42 5.71 26.99
C ILE A 16 -10.85 4.64 26.00
N LEU A 17 -11.98 3.99 26.28
CA LEU A 17 -12.54 2.94 25.42
C LEU A 17 -12.86 3.51 24.03
N LEU A 18 -13.60 4.62 23.99
CA LEU A 18 -14.00 5.26 22.73
C LEU A 18 -12.78 5.68 21.90
N THR A 19 -11.77 6.26 22.55
CA THR A 19 -10.54 6.66 21.88
C THR A 19 -9.79 5.46 21.33
N SER A 20 -9.59 4.41 22.14
CA SER A 20 -8.92 3.18 21.70
C SER A 20 -9.63 2.55 20.49
N LEU A 21 -10.97 2.54 20.48
CA LEU A 21 -11.75 2.02 19.36
C LEU A 21 -11.59 2.86 18.08
N PHE A 22 -11.67 4.19 18.18
CA PHE A 22 -11.63 5.06 17.00
C PHE A 22 -10.25 5.21 16.35
N VAL A 23 -9.19 5.03 17.13
CA VAL A 23 -7.82 5.11 16.61
C VAL A 23 -7.31 3.76 16.09
N CYS A 24 -7.82 2.63 16.59
CA CYS A 24 -7.50 1.31 16.06
C CYS A 24 -7.93 1.21 14.59
N GLN A 25 -7.01 0.78 13.74
CA GLN A 25 -7.23 0.55 12.31
C GLN A 25 -6.69 -0.82 11.90
N PRO A 26 -7.07 -1.35 10.72
CA PRO A 26 -6.66 -2.68 10.28
C PRO A 26 -5.15 -2.89 10.09
N ASN A 27 -4.36 -1.82 10.03
CA ASN A 27 -2.90 -1.93 9.92
C ASN A 27 -2.17 -0.98 10.89
N TYR A 28 -0.93 -1.33 11.21
CA TYR A 28 -0.08 -0.60 12.15
C TYR A 28 0.08 0.88 11.79
N ASN A 29 0.33 1.18 10.51
CA ASN A 29 0.59 2.55 10.05
C ASN A 29 -0.63 3.44 10.13
N ALA A 30 -1.78 2.93 9.70
CA ALA A 30 -3.05 3.63 9.79
C ALA A 30 -3.39 3.91 11.26
N THR A 31 -3.15 2.94 12.15
CA THR A 31 -3.32 3.15 13.60
C THR A 31 -2.37 4.23 14.10
N ARG A 32 -1.06 4.14 13.82
CA ARG A 32 -0.06 5.15 14.22
C ARG A 32 -0.38 6.55 13.71
N HIS A 33 -0.85 6.66 12.47
CA HIS A 33 -1.29 7.93 11.90
C HIS A 33 -2.53 8.47 12.62
N ARG A 34 -3.55 7.63 12.85
CA ARG A 34 -4.75 8.02 13.60
C ARG A 34 -4.46 8.42 15.04
N LEU A 35 -3.52 7.75 15.72
CA LEU A 35 -3.06 8.10 17.05
C LEU A 35 -2.52 9.54 17.08
N LYS A 36 -1.61 9.89 16.15
CA LYS A 36 -1.06 11.25 16.04
C LYS A 36 -2.16 12.28 15.80
N LEU A 37 -3.04 12.05 14.82
CA LEU A 37 -4.13 12.96 14.51
C LEU A 37 -5.11 13.12 15.67
N ARG A 38 -5.37 12.04 16.42
CA ARG A 38 -6.24 12.07 17.61
C ARG A 38 -5.63 12.94 18.72
N ILE A 39 -4.35 12.75 19.00
CA ILE A 39 -3.63 13.52 20.04
C ILE A 39 -3.59 15.01 19.64
N ILE A 40 -3.12 15.32 18.43
CA ILE A 40 -3.01 16.70 17.94
C ILE A 40 -4.38 17.38 17.92
N GLY A 41 -5.40 16.72 17.34
CA GLY A 41 -6.75 17.28 17.27
C GLY A 41 -7.35 17.54 18.65
N THR A 42 -7.13 16.65 19.62
CA THR A 42 -7.64 16.83 20.98
C THR A 42 -6.94 17.99 21.69
N LEU A 43 -5.60 18.06 21.61
CA LEU A 43 -4.82 19.14 22.22
C LEU A 43 -5.19 20.51 21.64
N VAL A 44 -5.29 20.61 20.31
CA VAL A 44 -5.71 21.85 19.65
C VAL A 44 -7.16 22.19 20.01
N GLY A 45 -8.06 21.20 20.05
CA GLY A 45 -9.45 21.40 20.46
C GLY A 45 -9.58 21.94 21.88
N ILE A 46 -8.77 21.45 22.82
CA ILE A 46 -8.75 21.96 24.19
C ILE A 46 -8.10 23.35 24.27
N ALA A 47 -6.98 23.55 23.58
CA ALA A 47 -6.27 24.83 23.55
C ALA A 47 -7.14 25.97 22.99
N ILE A 48 -8.02 25.66 22.02
CA ILE A 48 -9.01 26.61 21.50
C ILE A 48 -10.25 26.67 22.41
N GLY A 49 -10.69 25.53 22.94
CA GLY A 49 -11.89 25.40 23.74
C GLY A 49 -11.83 26.21 25.03
N ILE A 50 -10.73 26.16 25.77
CA ILE A 50 -10.57 26.89 27.03
C ILE A 50 -10.77 28.41 26.85
N PRO A 51 -10.10 29.09 25.91
CA PRO A 51 -10.39 30.49 25.59
C PRO A 51 -11.84 30.72 25.18
N VAL A 52 -12.42 29.86 24.35
CA VAL A 52 -13.82 29.99 23.90
C VAL A 52 -14.78 29.95 25.08
N LEU A 53 -14.58 29.03 26.03
CA LEU A 53 -15.40 28.95 27.25
C LEU A 53 -15.26 30.22 28.11
N TRP A 54 -14.07 30.83 28.14
CA TRP A 54 -13.81 32.04 28.91
C TRP A 54 -14.42 33.30 28.27
N PHE A 55 -14.30 33.45 26.95
CA PHE A 55 -14.78 34.63 26.21
C PHE A 55 -16.27 34.57 25.85
N VAL A 56 -16.88 33.38 25.82
CA VAL A 56 -18.29 33.18 25.46
C VAL A 56 -19.05 32.50 26.62
N PRO A 57 -19.29 33.20 27.73
CA PRO A 57 -20.02 32.65 28.87
C PRO A 57 -21.54 32.58 28.62
N SER A 58 -22.06 33.25 27.59
CA SER A 58 -23.50 33.31 27.32
C SER A 58 -24.06 31.98 26.80
N LEU A 59 -25.23 31.60 27.31
CA LEU A 59 -25.94 30.38 26.90
C LEU A 59 -26.19 30.36 25.39
N GLU A 60 -26.71 31.46 24.83
CA GLU A 60 -27.00 31.58 23.40
C GLU A 60 -25.73 31.42 22.55
N GLY A 61 -24.62 32.05 22.97
CA GLY A 61 -23.33 31.92 22.27
C GLY A 61 -22.80 30.49 22.29
N GLN A 62 -22.92 29.80 23.42
CA GLN A 62 -22.54 28.39 23.55
C GLN A 62 -23.41 27.48 22.70
N LEU A 63 -24.72 27.70 22.64
CA LEU A 63 -25.62 26.92 21.78
C LEU A 63 -25.30 27.10 20.29
N VAL A 64 -25.03 28.33 19.86
CA VAL A 64 -24.62 28.60 18.47
C VAL A 64 -23.30 27.91 18.15
N LEU A 65 -22.29 28.03 19.02
CA LEU A 65 -20.99 27.37 18.84
C LEU A 65 -21.10 25.85 18.89
N LEU A 66 -22.00 25.30 19.71
CA LEU A 66 -22.29 23.87 19.80
C LEU A 66 -22.83 23.36 18.47
N VAL A 67 -23.79 24.06 17.86
CA VAL A 67 -24.30 23.71 16.52
C VAL A 67 -23.20 23.80 15.47
N ILE A 68 -22.42 24.90 15.45
CA ILE A 68 -21.34 25.10 14.48
C ILE A 68 -20.29 23.99 14.59
N THR A 69 -19.79 23.72 15.79
CA THR A 69 -18.77 22.68 16.03
C THR A 69 -19.31 21.28 15.71
N GLY A 70 -20.59 21.01 15.99
CA GLY A 70 -21.26 19.77 15.58
C GLY A 70 -21.33 19.60 14.06
N VAL A 71 -21.77 20.63 13.33
CA VAL A 71 -21.82 20.61 11.86
C VAL A 71 -20.42 20.39 11.28
N LEU A 72 -19.42 21.12 11.78
CA LEU A 72 -18.04 20.99 11.31
C LEU A 72 -17.45 19.60 11.61
N PHE A 73 -17.76 19.00 12.77
CA PHE A 73 -17.38 17.62 13.05
C PHE A 73 -17.92 16.65 11.98
N PHE A 74 -19.22 16.72 11.67
CA PHE A 74 -19.82 15.86 10.66
C PHE A 74 -19.32 16.13 9.24
N ALA A 75 -19.00 17.39 8.91
CA ALA A 75 -18.41 17.77 7.64
C ALA A 75 -17.01 17.17 7.44
N PHE A 76 -16.17 17.18 8.49
CA PHE A 76 -14.77 16.75 8.39
C PHE A 76 -14.52 15.28 8.76
N ARG A 77 -15.45 14.57 9.41
CA ARG A 77 -15.21 13.21 9.95
C ARG A 77 -14.68 12.18 8.94
N ASN A 78 -15.05 12.31 7.67
CA ASN A 78 -14.66 11.38 6.60
C ASN A 78 -13.50 11.90 5.73
N VAL A 79 -13.09 13.16 5.89
CA VAL A 79 -12.09 13.82 5.02
C VAL A 79 -10.83 14.16 5.80
N GLN A 80 -10.95 14.81 6.96
CA GLN A 80 -9.83 15.30 7.76
C GLN A 80 -10.00 14.95 9.25
N TYR A 81 -9.46 13.79 9.64
CA TYR A 81 -9.68 13.22 10.97
C TYR A 81 -9.14 14.07 12.14
N ALA A 82 -8.05 14.83 11.95
CA ALA A 82 -7.56 15.76 12.98
C ALA A 82 -8.55 16.91 13.24
N HIS A 83 -9.08 17.53 12.19
CA HIS A 83 -10.10 18.57 12.30
C HIS A 83 -11.37 18.03 12.94
N ALA A 84 -11.83 16.85 12.52
CA ALA A 84 -12.96 16.19 13.17
C ALA A 84 -12.71 15.96 14.66
N THR A 85 -11.51 15.50 15.04
CA THR A 85 -11.15 15.31 16.46
C THR A 85 -11.13 16.63 17.24
N MET A 86 -10.66 17.71 16.63
CA MET A 86 -10.70 19.05 17.22
C MET A 86 -12.15 19.50 17.48
N PHE A 87 -13.00 19.42 16.46
CA PHE A 87 -14.39 19.86 16.58
C PHE A 87 -15.22 19.02 17.54
N ILE A 88 -15.05 17.69 17.57
CA ILE A 88 -15.73 16.86 18.57
C ILE A 88 -15.25 17.17 20.00
N THR A 89 -13.99 17.56 20.17
CA THR A 89 -13.46 17.94 21.49
C THR A 89 -14.04 19.28 21.93
N LEU A 90 -14.09 20.27 21.04
CA LEU A 90 -14.78 21.54 21.29
C LEU A 90 -16.26 21.34 21.63
N LEU A 91 -16.94 20.51 20.84
CA LEU A 91 -18.35 20.18 21.05
C LEU A 91 -18.58 19.60 22.45
N VAL A 92 -17.76 18.63 22.86
CA VAL A 92 -17.85 18.01 24.19
C VAL A 92 -17.58 19.04 25.29
N LEU A 93 -16.56 19.87 25.17
CA LEU A 93 -16.27 20.92 26.17
C LEU A 93 -17.44 21.90 26.32
N LEU A 94 -18.06 22.33 25.21
CA LEU A 94 -19.24 23.19 25.23
C LEU A 94 -20.44 22.49 25.91
N CYS A 95 -20.69 21.23 25.59
CA CYS A 95 -21.76 20.45 26.24
C CYS A 95 -21.57 20.35 27.76
N PHE A 96 -20.36 20.07 28.23
CA PHE A 96 -20.07 20.01 29.67
C PHE A 96 -20.07 21.39 30.32
N ASN A 97 -19.67 22.44 29.59
CA ASN A 97 -19.75 23.80 30.11
C ASN A 97 -21.19 24.25 30.36
N LEU A 98 -22.14 23.82 29.52
CA LEU A 98 -23.58 24.03 29.77
C LEU A 98 -24.09 23.34 31.04
N LEU A 99 -23.38 22.30 31.50
CA LEU A 99 -23.64 21.59 32.76
C LEU A 99 -22.82 22.14 33.94
N GLY A 100 -21.96 23.15 33.71
CA GLY A 100 -21.10 23.76 34.72
C GLY A 100 -19.71 23.12 34.87
N GLU A 101 -19.36 22.10 34.08
CA GLU A 101 -18.14 21.28 34.24
C GLU A 101 -17.13 21.45 33.08
N GLY A 102 -17.28 22.49 32.25
CA GLY A 102 -16.52 22.63 31.00
C GLY A 102 -14.99 22.64 31.16
N PHE A 103 -14.49 23.35 32.17
CA PHE A 103 -13.05 23.42 32.45
C PHE A 103 -12.51 22.15 33.12
N GLU A 104 -13.32 21.51 33.97
CA GLU A 104 -12.93 20.31 34.72
C GLU A 104 -12.73 19.11 33.78
N VAL A 105 -13.44 19.08 32.66
CA VAL A 105 -13.38 18.02 31.65
C VAL A 105 -12.16 18.13 30.73
N ALA A 106 -11.52 19.31 30.63
CA ALA A 106 -10.40 19.53 29.71
C ALA A 106 -9.19 18.62 30.01
N LEU A 107 -8.76 18.54 31.26
CA LEU A 107 -7.60 17.73 31.66
C LEU A 107 -7.88 16.21 31.56
N PRO A 108 -8.99 15.67 32.10
CA PRO A 108 -9.38 14.28 31.89
C PRO A 108 -9.39 13.89 30.42
N ARG A 109 -9.84 14.79 29.53
CA ARG A 109 -9.88 14.51 28.09
C ARG A 109 -8.50 14.30 27.48
N VAL A 110 -7.48 15.03 27.93
CA VAL A 110 -6.09 14.80 27.51
C VAL A 110 -5.61 13.43 28.01
N ILE A 111 -5.78 13.17 29.30
CA ILE A 111 -5.32 11.94 29.95
C ILE A 111 -5.98 10.71 29.31
N ASP A 112 -7.30 10.71 29.16
CA ASP A 112 -8.05 9.61 28.56
C ASP A 112 -7.68 9.37 27.10
N THR A 113 -7.38 10.44 26.37
CA THR A 113 -6.93 10.33 24.98
C THR A 113 -5.55 9.68 24.92
N LEU A 114 -4.62 10.08 25.79
CA LEU A 114 -3.28 9.49 25.85
C LEU A 114 -3.33 8.02 26.27
N ILE A 115 -4.12 7.67 27.29
CA ILE A 115 -4.28 6.27 27.74
C ILE A 115 -4.94 5.44 26.64
N GLY A 116 -6.03 5.91 26.03
CA GLY A 116 -6.70 5.22 24.93
C GLY A 116 -5.78 4.99 23.73
N CYS A 117 -4.98 6.00 23.38
CA CYS A 117 -3.96 5.91 22.36
C CYS A 117 -2.85 4.90 22.70
N ALA A 118 -2.36 4.91 23.95
CA ALA A 118 -1.32 3.98 24.42
C ALA A 118 -1.80 2.52 24.37
N ILE A 119 -3.05 2.26 24.80
CA ILE A 119 -3.67 0.92 24.72
C ILE A 119 -3.77 0.45 23.27
N ALA A 120 -4.28 1.30 22.38
CA ALA A 120 -4.42 0.95 20.96
C ALA A 120 -3.07 0.70 20.29
N TRP A 121 -2.07 1.53 20.61
CA TRP A 121 -0.69 1.34 20.14
C TRP A 121 -0.11 0.01 20.63
N ALA A 122 -0.26 -0.32 21.92
CA ALA A 122 0.22 -1.58 22.46
C ALA A 122 -0.50 -2.78 21.82
N ALA A 123 -1.82 -2.71 21.63
CA ALA A 123 -2.58 -3.77 20.99
C ALA A 123 -2.10 -4.06 19.56
N VAL A 124 -1.92 -3.02 18.73
CA VAL A 124 -1.45 -3.22 17.34
C VAL A 124 0.03 -3.59 17.25
N SER A 125 0.83 -3.26 18.26
CA SER A 125 2.26 -3.60 18.29
C SER A 125 2.53 -5.02 18.77
N TYR A 126 1.76 -5.52 19.74
CA TYR A 126 2.04 -6.79 20.42
C TYR A 126 1.02 -7.91 20.14
N ILE A 127 -0.27 -7.60 19.96
CA ILE A 127 -1.32 -8.64 19.87
C ILE A 127 -1.55 -9.07 18.42
N TRP A 128 -1.55 -8.13 17.48
CA TRP A 128 -1.93 -8.41 16.09
C TRP A 128 -1.01 -7.76 15.07
N PRO A 129 0.27 -8.10 15.06
CA PRO A 129 1.13 -7.61 14.02
C PRO A 129 0.92 -8.47 12.78
N ASP A 130 -0.12 -8.15 12.00
CA ASP A 130 -0.33 -8.72 10.67
C ASP A 130 0.70 -8.07 9.73
N TRP A 131 1.96 -8.48 9.90
CA TRP A 131 3.11 -8.04 9.12
C TRP A 131 2.90 -8.53 7.69
N LYS A 132 2.18 -7.75 6.88
CA LYS A 132 1.94 -8.07 5.46
C LYS A 132 3.24 -8.28 4.68
N PHE A 133 4.37 -7.78 5.18
CA PHE A 133 5.70 -8.12 4.69
C PHE A 133 5.95 -9.64 4.61
N ARG A 134 5.40 -10.46 5.52
CA ARG A 134 5.55 -11.93 5.46
C ARG A 134 4.96 -12.54 4.19
N ASN A 135 4.05 -11.84 3.52
CA ASN A 135 3.46 -12.24 2.24
C ASN A 135 4.14 -11.60 1.03
N LEU A 136 5.18 -10.76 1.20
CA LEU A 136 5.83 -10.07 0.08
C LEU A 136 6.35 -11.01 -1.01
N PRO A 137 7.06 -12.13 -0.70
CA PRO A 137 7.47 -13.09 -1.72
C PRO A 137 6.28 -13.66 -2.51
N ARG A 138 5.19 -14.00 -1.82
CA ARG A 138 3.98 -14.55 -2.44
C ARG A 138 3.22 -13.50 -3.27
N MET A 139 3.23 -12.23 -2.85
CA MET A 139 2.58 -11.17 -3.63
C MET A 139 3.38 -10.84 -4.88
N LEU A 140 4.70 -10.93 -4.79
CA LEU A 140 5.59 -10.79 -5.91
C LEU A 140 5.41 -11.94 -6.93
N GLU A 141 5.39 -13.18 -6.48
CA GLU A 141 5.10 -14.36 -7.31
C GLU A 141 3.78 -14.19 -8.08
N ARG A 142 2.72 -13.75 -7.39
CA ARG A 142 1.42 -13.47 -8.02
C ARG A 142 1.47 -12.32 -9.02
N ALA A 143 2.30 -11.31 -8.78
CA ALA A 143 2.46 -10.18 -9.70
C ALA A 143 3.23 -10.61 -10.96
N THR A 144 4.29 -11.40 -10.81
CA THR A 144 5.05 -11.95 -11.94
C THR A 144 4.22 -12.93 -12.75
N GLU A 145 3.47 -13.82 -12.11
CA GLU A 145 2.57 -14.76 -12.80
C GLU A 145 1.46 -14.03 -13.56
N ALA A 146 0.89 -12.96 -12.99
CA ALA A 146 -0.10 -12.14 -13.69
C ALA A 146 0.51 -11.40 -14.90
N ASN A 147 1.78 -10.99 -14.80
CA ASN A 147 2.51 -10.39 -15.91
C ASN A 147 2.81 -11.40 -17.03
N CYS A 148 3.23 -12.63 -16.71
CA CYS A 148 3.40 -13.71 -17.69
C CYS A 148 2.08 -13.98 -18.43
N ARG A 149 0.97 -14.20 -17.71
CA ARG A 149 -0.35 -14.41 -18.31
C ARG A 149 -0.81 -13.25 -19.20
N TYR A 150 -0.46 -12.02 -18.84
CA TYR A 150 -0.77 -10.85 -19.67
C TYR A 150 0.08 -10.82 -20.95
N LEU A 151 1.37 -11.18 -20.84
CA LEU A 151 2.27 -11.29 -21.98
C LEU A 151 1.84 -12.42 -22.94
N ASP A 152 1.44 -13.58 -22.43
CA ASP A 152 0.91 -14.70 -23.22
C ASP A 152 -0.34 -14.29 -24.01
N ALA A 153 -1.27 -13.59 -23.36
CA ALA A 153 -2.49 -13.10 -24.00
C ALA A 153 -2.20 -12.03 -25.09
N ILE A 154 -1.05 -11.35 -25.03
CA ILE A 154 -0.59 -10.45 -26.08
C ILE A 154 0.07 -11.24 -27.21
N LEU A 155 0.90 -12.24 -26.88
CA LEU A 155 1.57 -13.12 -27.84
C LEU A 155 0.57 -13.81 -28.76
N GLU A 156 -0.53 -14.33 -28.19
CA GLU A 156 -1.62 -14.93 -28.96
C GLU A 156 -2.17 -13.97 -30.04
N GLN A 157 -2.27 -12.68 -29.74
CA GLN A 157 -2.78 -11.67 -30.67
C GLN A 157 -1.78 -11.22 -31.71
N TYR A 158 -0.48 -11.33 -31.45
CA TYR A 158 0.53 -11.15 -32.50
C TYR A 158 0.41 -12.24 -33.57
N HIS A 159 0.04 -13.47 -33.19
CA HIS A 159 -0.16 -14.59 -34.13
C HIS A 159 -1.54 -14.54 -34.82
N GLN A 160 -2.61 -14.38 -34.05
CA GLN A 160 -4.00 -14.52 -34.54
C GLN A 160 -4.65 -13.19 -34.95
N GLY A 161 -4.02 -12.06 -34.63
CA GLY A 161 -4.56 -10.73 -34.82
C GLY A 161 -5.30 -10.18 -33.61
N ARG A 162 -5.53 -8.87 -33.67
CA ARG A 162 -6.04 -8.09 -32.54
C ARG A 162 -7.47 -8.47 -32.18
N ASP A 163 -7.65 -8.88 -30.94
CA ASP A 163 -8.95 -9.15 -30.32
C ASP A 163 -9.07 -8.43 -28.95
N ASN A 164 -10.27 -8.03 -28.58
CA ASN A 164 -10.61 -7.48 -27.26
C ASN A 164 -11.44 -8.47 -26.42
N ARG A 165 -11.31 -9.78 -26.69
CA ARG A 165 -11.92 -10.86 -25.89
C ARG A 165 -11.70 -10.68 -24.39
N LEU A 166 -12.63 -11.26 -23.64
CA LEU A 166 -12.67 -11.20 -22.18
C LEU A 166 -11.36 -11.69 -21.55
N ALA A 167 -10.75 -12.76 -22.10
CA ALA A 167 -9.50 -13.33 -21.61
C ALA A 167 -8.36 -12.29 -21.54
N TYR A 168 -8.08 -11.58 -22.65
CA TYR A 168 -7.09 -10.50 -22.70
C TYR A 168 -7.39 -9.39 -21.68
N ARG A 169 -8.66 -8.97 -21.58
CA ARG A 169 -9.07 -7.91 -20.65
C ARG A 169 -8.90 -8.30 -19.19
N ILE A 170 -9.16 -9.56 -18.84
CA ILE A 170 -8.93 -10.11 -17.50
C ILE A 170 -7.43 -10.13 -17.21
N ALA A 171 -6.62 -10.69 -18.10
CA ALA A 171 -5.17 -10.79 -17.90
C ALA A 171 -4.53 -9.40 -17.69
N ARG A 172 -4.88 -8.41 -18.53
CA ARG A 172 -4.44 -7.01 -18.37
C ARG A 172 -4.87 -6.42 -17.02
N ARG A 173 -6.13 -6.61 -16.64
CA ARG A 173 -6.66 -6.07 -15.38
C ARG A 173 -5.98 -6.71 -14.17
N ASP A 174 -5.76 -8.01 -14.21
CA ASP A 174 -5.12 -8.76 -13.14
C ASP A 174 -3.67 -8.31 -12.94
N ALA A 175 -2.89 -8.13 -14.02
CA ALA A 175 -1.53 -7.61 -13.96
C ALA A 175 -1.46 -6.25 -13.24
N HIS A 176 -2.28 -5.27 -13.65
CA HIS A 176 -2.32 -3.96 -13.01
C HIS A 176 -2.85 -4.01 -11.56
N ASN A 177 -3.82 -4.89 -11.26
CA ASN A 177 -4.32 -5.04 -9.90
C ASN A 177 -3.25 -5.63 -8.96
N ARG A 178 -2.46 -6.61 -9.43
CA ARG A 178 -1.38 -7.20 -8.63
C ARG A 178 -0.23 -6.22 -8.45
N ASP A 179 0.11 -5.41 -9.45
CA ASP A 179 1.08 -4.32 -9.32
C ASP A 179 0.63 -3.29 -8.26
N ALA A 180 -0.65 -2.89 -8.27
CA ALA A 180 -1.20 -1.98 -7.27
C ALA A 180 -1.22 -2.60 -5.84
N GLU A 181 -1.51 -3.89 -5.72
CA GLU A 181 -1.44 -4.60 -4.44
C GLU A 181 0.00 -4.66 -3.91
N LEU A 182 0.98 -4.97 -4.78
CA LEU A 182 2.40 -4.96 -4.45
C LEU A 182 2.85 -3.57 -3.97
N ALA A 183 2.43 -2.51 -4.68
CA ALA A 183 2.71 -1.12 -4.29
C ALA A 183 2.16 -0.81 -2.88
N SER A 184 0.94 -1.27 -2.57
CA SER A 184 0.34 -1.11 -1.24
C SER A 184 1.13 -1.82 -0.16
N VAL A 185 1.59 -3.06 -0.40
CA VAL A 185 2.40 -3.81 0.56
C VAL A 185 3.74 -3.12 0.80
N VAL A 186 4.45 -2.72 -0.25
CA VAL A 186 5.76 -2.06 -0.14
C VAL A 186 5.65 -0.70 0.55
N SER A 187 4.60 0.08 0.26
CA SER A 187 4.33 1.35 0.94
C SER A 187 4.10 1.15 2.44
N ASN A 188 3.31 0.14 2.82
CA ASN A 188 3.02 -0.16 4.23
C ASN A 188 4.26 -0.69 4.97
N MET A 189 5.07 -1.52 4.32
CA MET A 189 6.30 -2.07 4.87
C MET A 189 7.30 -0.97 5.29
N SER A 190 7.30 0.21 4.64
CA SER A 190 8.24 1.31 4.92
C SER A 190 8.29 1.78 6.38
N SER A 191 7.20 1.54 7.12
CA SER A 191 6.94 2.02 8.47
C SER A 191 6.88 0.88 9.51
N GLU A 192 7.14 -0.36 9.09
CA GLU A 192 7.24 -1.53 9.97
C GLU A 192 8.58 -1.53 10.73
N PRO A 193 8.59 -1.67 12.07
CA PRO A 193 9.82 -1.61 12.88
C PRO A 193 10.83 -2.74 12.60
N ASN A 194 10.37 -3.91 12.13
CA ASN A 194 11.22 -5.09 11.94
C ASN A 194 11.84 -5.18 10.52
N VAL A 195 11.59 -4.21 9.65
CA VAL A 195 12.10 -4.21 8.27
C VAL A 195 13.41 -3.42 8.22
N THR A 196 14.50 -4.10 7.89
CA THR A 196 15.80 -3.44 7.74
C THR A 196 15.80 -2.47 6.55
N PRO A 197 16.59 -1.37 6.59
CA PRO A 197 16.70 -0.44 5.47
C PRO A 197 17.02 -1.11 4.14
N GLN A 198 17.85 -2.16 4.17
CA GLN A 198 18.26 -2.93 2.98
C GLN A 198 17.09 -3.68 2.35
N ILE A 199 16.23 -4.32 3.16
CA ILE A 199 15.03 -5.03 2.66
C ILE A 199 14.05 -4.03 2.06
N ARG A 200 13.84 -2.90 2.74
CA ARG A 200 12.95 -1.83 2.25
C ARG A 200 13.42 -1.28 0.90
N GLU A 201 14.71 -1.05 0.74
CA GLU A 201 15.29 -0.63 -0.53
C GLU A 201 15.12 -1.70 -1.61
N ALA A 202 15.46 -2.96 -1.31
CA ALA A 202 15.31 -4.06 -2.26
C ALA A 202 13.86 -4.21 -2.74
N ALA A 203 12.89 -4.17 -1.83
CA ALA A 203 11.48 -4.27 -2.14
C ALA A 203 10.93 -3.05 -2.91
N PHE A 204 11.42 -1.84 -2.61
CA PHE A 204 11.07 -0.64 -3.39
C PHE A 204 11.64 -0.72 -4.82
N ARG A 205 12.91 -1.10 -4.97
CA ARG A 205 13.52 -1.31 -6.28
C ARG A 205 12.77 -2.37 -7.08
N LEU A 206 12.38 -3.45 -6.42
CA LEU A 206 11.64 -4.52 -7.04
C LEU A 206 10.23 -4.08 -7.48
N LEU A 207 9.53 -3.27 -6.68
CA LEU A 207 8.27 -2.63 -7.09
C LEU A 207 8.47 -1.79 -8.35
N CYS A 208 9.50 -0.93 -8.39
CA CYS A 208 9.78 -0.11 -9.57
C CYS A 208 10.06 -0.96 -10.82
N LEU A 209 10.82 -2.05 -10.66
CA LEU A 209 11.12 -2.97 -11.76
C LEU A 209 9.86 -3.70 -12.25
N ASN A 210 9.02 -4.20 -11.34
CA ASN A 210 7.74 -4.83 -11.70
C ASN A 210 6.78 -3.86 -12.41
N HIS A 211 6.69 -2.62 -11.93
CA HIS A 211 5.88 -1.57 -12.56
C HIS A 211 6.39 -1.24 -13.96
N THR A 212 7.72 -1.12 -14.12
CA THR A 212 8.35 -0.89 -15.43
C THR A 212 8.12 -2.07 -16.37
N PHE A 213 8.24 -3.30 -15.86
CA PHE A 213 7.97 -4.53 -16.59
C PHE A 213 6.53 -4.57 -17.11
N THR A 214 5.56 -4.32 -16.22
CA THR A 214 4.13 -4.21 -16.56
C THR A 214 3.86 -3.11 -17.60
N SER A 215 4.61 -2.01 -17.55
CA SER A 215 4.51 -0.90 -18.51
C SER A 215 5.01 -1.29 -19.91
N TYR A 216 6.13 -2.01 -20.00
CA TYR A 216 6.63 -2.54 -21.27
C TYR A 216 5.67 -3.59 -21.87
N ILE A 217 5.10 -4.48 -21.06
CA ILE A 217 4.03 -5.40 -21.51
C ILE A 217 2.83 -4.60 -22.01
N SER A 218 2.45 -3.53 -21.31
CA SER A 218 1.32 -2.67 -21.73
C SER A 218 1.58 -1.95 -23.04
N ALA A 219 2.82 -1.55 -23.32
CA ALA A 219 3.22 -0.97 -24.60
C ALA A 219 3.10 -2.01 -25.73
N LEU A 220 3.54 -3.25 -25.51
CA LEU A 220 3.29 -4.36 -26.44
C LEU A 220 1.78 -4.57 -26.65
N GLY A 221 0.99 -4.59 -25.57
CA GLY A 221 -0.47 -4.73 -25.64
C GLY A 221 -1.17 -3.59 -26.38
N ALA A 222 -0.60 -2.39 -26.42
CA ALA A 222 -1.13 -1.28 -27.22
C ALA A 222 -0.88 -1.47 -28.73
N HIS A 223 0.18 -2.20 -29.10
CA HIS A 223 0.64 -2.42 -30.47
C HIS A 223 0.53 -3.89 -30.93
N ARG A 224 -0.39 -4.65 -30.34
CA ARG A 224 -0.62 -6.10 -30.55
C ARG A 224 -1.33 -6.47 -31.86
N GLU A 225 -1.09 -5.72 -32.93
CA GLU A 225 -1.58 -6.05 -34.26
C GLU A 225 -0.90 -7.32 -34.78
N GLN A 226 -1.56 -8.06 -35.68
CA GLN A 226 -1.00 -9.29 -36.21
C GLN A 226 0.35 -9.01 -36.89
N LEU A 227 1.38 -9.79 -36.55
CA LEU A 227 2.66 -9.76 -37.25
C LEU A 227 2.67 -10.83 -38.33
N THR A 228 3.34 -10.52 -39.43
CA THR A 228 3.46 -11.44 -40.58
C THR A 228 4.88 -11.97 -40.76
N ASN A 229 5.85 -11.39 -40.05
CA ASN A 229 7.25 -11.82 -40.11
C ASN A 229 7.48 -13.03 -39.19
N PRO A 230 7.74 -14.23 -39.75
CA PRO A 230 7.87 -15.46 -38.96
C PRO A 230 9.10 -15.46 -38.06
N GLU A 231 10.19 -14.78 -38.44
CA GLU A 231 11.41 -14.70 -37.62
C GLU A 231 11.18 -13.91 -36.33
N ILE A 232 10.40 -12.83 -36.43
CA ILE A 232 10.01 -12.00 -35.28
C ILE A 232 9.02 -12.75 -34.40
N LEU A 233 8.03 -13.43 -34.98
CA LEU A 233 7.10 -14.26 -34.21
C LEU A 233 7.84 -15.35 -33.42
N ALA A 234 8.76 -16.07 -34.07
CA ALA A 234 9.56 -17.07 -33.38
C ALA A 234 10.45 -16.45 -32.28
N PHE A 235 11.01 -15.25 -32.52
CA PHE A 235 11.79 -14.54 -31.49
C PHE A 235 10.91 -14.16 -30.30
N LEU A 236 9.68 -13.74 -30.54
CA LEU A 236 8.72 -13.43 -29.48
C LEU A 236 8.35 -14.66 -28.67
N ASP A 237 8.06 -15.78 -29.34
CA ASP A 237 7.75 -17.05 -28.66
C ASP A 237 8.90 -17.45 -27.72
N ASP A 238 10.14 -17.43 -28.22
CA ASP A 238 11.32 -17.74 -27.41
C ASP A 238 11.55 -16.75 -26.26
N ALA A 239 11.31 -15.45 -26.51
CA ALA A 239 11.44 -14.41 -25.50
C ALA A 239 10.40 -14.55 -24.37
N VAL A 240 9.15 -14.89 -24.70
CA VAL A 240 8.09 -15.12 -23.71
C VAL A 240 8.39 -16.38 -22.89
N CYS A 241 8.82 -17.47 -23.53
CA CYS A 241 9.27 -18.66 -22.80
C CYS A 241 10.44 -18.34 -21.86
N TYR A 242 11.42 -17.56 -22.31
CA TYR A 242 12.53 -17.11 -21.47
C TYR A 242 12.07 -16.24 -20.29
N VAL A 243 11.11 -15.33 -20.51
CA VAL A 243 10.53 -14.49 -19.43
C VAL A 243 9.92 -15.39 -18.35
N ASP A 244 9.14 -16.39 -18.74
CA ASP A 244 8.49 -17.30 -17.81
C ASP A 244 9.51 -18.13 -17.03
N ASP A 245 10.48 -18.71 -17.72
CA ASP A 245 11.60 -19.43 -17.10
C ASP A 245 12.37 -18.52 -16.13
N ALA A 246 12.77 -17.33 -16.55
CA ALA A 246 13.60 -16.42 -15.76
C ALA A 246 12.88 -15.90 -14.50
N LEU A 247 11.55 -15.78 -14.50
CA LEU A 247 10.77 -15.35 -13.34
C LEU A 247 10.49 -16.48 -12.34
N HIS A 248 10.53 -17.75 -12.78
CA HIS A 248 10.20 -18.92 -11.96
C HIS A 248 11.38 -19.88 -11.72
N HIS A 249 12.57 -19.60 -12.27
CA HIS A 249 13.71 -20.51 -12.18
C HIS A 249 14.23 -20.74 -10.77
N GLN A 250 14.75 -21.95 -10.54
CA GLN A 250 15.50 -22.28 -9.34
C GLN A 250 17.00 -21.94 -9.53
N PRO A 251 17.79 -21.80 -8.45
CA PRO A 251 19.24 -21.54 -8.56
C PRO A 251 20.00 -22.57 -9.44
N ALA A 252 19.49 -23.80 -9.57
CA ALA A 252 20.09 -24.84 -10.41
C ALA A 252 19.97 -24.55 -11.92
N ASP A 253 19.02 -23.70 -12.33
CA ASP A 253 18.75 -23.38 -13.74
C ASP A 253 19.49 -22.11 -14.21
N GLU A 254 20.25 -21.45 -13.33
CA GLU A 254 20.83 -20.13 -13.57
C GLU A 254 21.76 -20.10 -14.80
N GLU A 255 22.53 -21.17 -15.03
CA GLU A 255 23.39 -21.28 -16.22
C GLU A 255 22.57 -21.40 -17.51
N ARG A 256 21.48 -22.19 -17.51
CA ARG A 256 20.57 -22.34 -18.64
C ARG A 256 19.89 -21.02 -19.00
N VAL A 257 19.40 -20.30 -17.99
CA VAL A 257 18.75 -18.99 -18.15
C VAL A 257 19.75 -17.97 -18.73
N ASN A 258 20.99 -17.94 -18.23
CA ASN A 258 22.02 -17.03 -18.76
C ASN A 258 22.40 -17.34 -20.22
N GLN A 259 22.47 -18.63 -20.60
CA GLN A 259 22.71 -19.03 -21.99
C GLN A 259 21.55 -18.63 -22.91
N ALA A 260 20.30 -18.85 -22.48
CA ALA A 260 19.11 -18.43 -23.23
C ALA A 260 19.07 -16.90 -23.44
N LEU A 261 19.41 -16.13 -22.40
CA LEU A 261 19.53 -14.67 -22.48
C LEU A 261 20.57 -14.23 -23.53
N ALA A 262 21.74 -14.87 -23.55
CA ALA A 262 22.79 -14.57 -24.52
C ALA A 262 22.33 -14.87 -25.96
N GLY A 263 21.67 -16.02 -26.17
CA GLY A 263 21.09 -16.38 -27.46
C GLY A 263 20.03 -15.39 -27.95
N LEU A 264 19.12 -14.98 -27.07
CA LEU A 264 18.09 -13.97 -27.39
C LEU A 264 18.72 -12.62 -27.75
N LYS A 265 19.73 -12.16 -27.01
CA LYS A 265 20.44 -10.91 -27.32
C LYS A 265 21.12 -10.95 -28.68
N GLN A 266 21.78 -12.06 -29.00
CA GLN A 266 22.45 -12.24 -30.29
C GLN A 266 21.43 -12.24 -31.44
N ARG A 267 20.33 -12.97 -31.29
CA ARG A 267 19.28 -13.03 -32.31
C ARG A 267 18.58 -11.69 -32.50
N MET A 268 18.36 -10.94 -31.42
CA MET A 268 17.82 -9.59 -31.48
C MET A 268 18.68 -8.62 -32.30
N GLN A 269 20.01 -8.79 -32.28
CA GLN A 269 20.95 -7.98 -33.11
C GLN A 269 20.92 -8.36 -34.59
N GLN A 270 20.48 -9.58 -34.92
CA GLN A 270 20.42 -10.10 -36.28
C GLN A 270 19.06 -9.85 -36.95
N LEU A 271 18.02 -9.52 -36.17
CA LEU A 271 16.70 -9.19 -36.71
C LEU A 271 16.75 -7.90 -37.52
N GLU A 272 16.17 -7.93 -38.73
CA GLU A 272 15.97 -6.76 -39.58
C GLU A 272 14.47 -6.40 -39.64
N PRO A 273 13.95 -5.71 -38.59
CA PRO A 273 12.54 -5.33 -38.56
C PRO A 273 12.22 -4.27 -39.62
N ARG A 274 11.05 -4.38 -40.25
CA ARG A 274 10.62 -3.43 -41.28
C ARG A 274 10.37 -2.05 -40.67
N ALA A 275 11.08 -1.03 -41.15
CA ALA A 275 11.08 0.32 -40.57
C ALA A 275 9.71 1.02 -40.63
N ASP A 276 8.86 0.65 -41.58
CA ASP A 276 7.49 1.17 -41.77
C ASP A 276 6.42 0.38 -40.99
N SER A 277 6.83 -0.60 -40.19
CA SER A 277 5.95 -1.46 -39.40
C SER A 277 6.05 -1.22 -37.89
N LYS A 278 5.28 -1.97 -37.10
CA LYS A 278 5.39 -1.97 -35.62
C LYS A 278 6.49 -2.90 -35.09
N GLU A 279 7.11 -3.69 -35.96
CA GLU A 279 8.16 -4.65 -35.61
C GLU A 279 9.33 -4.04 -34.80
N PRO A 280 9.88 -2.84 -35.14
CA PRO A 280 10.97 -2.27 -34.38
C PRO A 280 10.59 -1.97 -32.93
N LEU A 281 9.36 -1.48 -32.71
CA LEU A 281 8.84 -1.21 -31.37
C LEU A 281 8.71 -2.50 -30.58
N VAL A 282 8.17 -3.56 -31.20
CA VAL A 282 7.97 -4.86 -30.56
C VAL A 282 9.31 -5.45 -30.11
N VAL A 283 10.31 -5.50 -31.01
CA VAL A 283 11.65 -5.99 -30.71
C VAL A 283 12.31 -5.15 -29.59
N GLN A 284 12.18 -3.82 -29.65
CA GLN A 284 12.72 -2.93 -28.63
C GLN A 284 12.08 -3.17 -27.25
N GLN A 285 10.75 -3.25 -27.15
CA GLN A 285 10.05 -3.46 -25.88
C GLN A 285 10.39 -4.82 -25.26
N VAL A 286 10.53 -5.86 -26.08
CA VAL A 286 10.94 -7.20 -25.63
C VAL A 286 12.39 -7.18 -25.13
N GLY A 287 13.29 -6.50 -25.84
CA GLY A 287 14.66 -6.30 -25.37
C GLY A 287 14.73 -5.58 -24.01
N LEU A 288 13.87 -4.57 -23.81
CA LEU A 288 13.75 -3.87 -22.54
C LEU A 288 13.20 -4.77 -21.42
N LEU A 289 12.17 -5.59 -21.68
CA LEU A 289 11.66 -6.58 -20.73
C LEU A 289 12.76 -7.55 -20.28
N ILE A 290 13.45 -8.14 -21.26
CA ILE A 290 14.53 -9.10 -21.04
C ILE A 290 15.66 -8.49 -20.20
N ALA A 291 15.98 -7.21 -20.42
CA ALA A 291 17.04 -6.52 -19.69
C ALA A 291 16.75 -6.33 -18.19
N LEU A 292 15.48 -6.31 -17.77
CA LEU A 292 15.09 -6.15 -16.36
C LEU A 292 15.20 -7.45 -15.55
N LEU A 293 15.03 -8.61 -16.20
CA LEU A 293 14.88 -9.91 -15.55
C LEU A 293 16.05 -10.32 -14.63
N PRO A 294 17.33 -10.14 -15.00
CA PRO A 294 18.44 -10.50 -14.11
C PRO A 294 18.40 -9.77 -12.76
N GLU A 295 18.04 -8.49 -12.79
CA GLU A 295 17.96 -7.68 -11.56
C GLU A 295 16.72 -8.02 -10.74
N ILE A 296 15.59 -8.32 -11.39
CA ILE A 296 14.38 -8.82 -10.72
C ILE A 296 14.69 -10.14 -9.98
N GLY A 297 15.32 -11.11 -10.66
CA GLY A 297 15.69 -12.40 -10.07
C GLY A 297 16.70 -12.28 -8.92
N ARG A 298 17.66 -11.34 -9.02
CA ARG A 298 18.61 -11.04 -7.93
C ARG A 298 17.89 -10.50 -6.69
N LEU A 299 17.00 -9.53 -6.85
CA LEU A 299 16.25 -8.92 -5.74
C LEU A 299 15.20 -9.88 -5.14
N GLN A 300 14.56 -10.72 -5.96
CA GLN A 300 13.69 -11.81 -5.50
C GLN A 300 14.41 -12.74 -4.53
N ARG A 301 15.61 -13.19 -4.89
CA ARG A 301 16.45 -14.04 -4.03
C ARG A 301 16.83 -13.33 -2.73
N GLN A 302 17.23 -12.05 -2.81
CA GLN A 302 17.57 -11.24 -1.64
C GLN A 302 16.41 -11.12 -0.64
N ILE A 303 15.17 -10.96 -1.13
CA ILE A 303 13.99 -10.85 -0.27
C ILE A 303 13.57 -12.21 0.31
N THR A 304 13.73 -13.28 -0.45
CA THR A 304 13.30 -14.65 -0.07
C THR A 304 14.26 -15.32 0.92
N GLN A 305 15.56 -14.98 0.89
CA GLN A 305 16.59 -15.56 1.77
C GLN A 305 16.66 -14.95 3.17
N VAL A 306 15.89 -13.90 3.47
CA VAL A 306 15.86 -13.33 4.83
C VAL A 306 15.19 -14.34 5.76
N PRO A 307 15.87 -14.84 6.81
CA PRO A 307 15.24 -15.72 7.79
C PRO A 307 14.02 -15.02 8.35
N GLN A 308 12.84 -15.65 8.23
CA GLN A 308 11.69 -15.23 9.01
C GLN A 308 12.02 -15.54 10.47
N GLU A 309 12.66 -14.62 11.19
CA GLU A 309 12.79 -14.73 12.64
C GLU A 309 11.37 -14.83 13.21
N THR A 310 11.03 -16.04 13.65
CA THR A 310 9.89 -16.30 14.53
C THR A 310 10.02 -15.37 15.73
N PRO A 311 8.99 -14.58 16.10
CA PRO A 311 9.05 -13.88 17.36
C PRO A 311 9.13 -14.94 18.45
N VAL A 312 10.19 -14.81 19.26
CA VAL A 312 10.36 -15.53 20.52
C VAL A 312 9.05 -15.43 21.30
N SER A 313 8.48 -16.59 21.61
CA SER A 313 7.46 -16.75 22.63
C SER A 313 8.00 -16.18 23.94
N ALA A 314 7.48 -15.03 24.37
CA ALA A 314 7.60 -14.51 25.73
C ALA A 314 6.27 -13.85 26.11
#